data_AF-A0A3C1XV55-F1
#
_entry.id   AF-A0A3C1XV55-F1
#
_cell.length_a   1.000
_cell.length_b   1.000
_cell.length_c   1.000
_cell.angle_alpha   90.00
_cell.angle_beta   90.00
_cell.angle_gamma   90.00
#
_symmetry.space_group_name_H-M   'P 1'
#
loop_
_entity.id
_entity.type
_entity.pdbx_description
1 polymer ?
#
loop_
_entity_poly.entity_id
_entity_poly.type
_entity_poly.pdbx_seq_one_letter_code
_entity_poly.pdbx_strand_id
1 'polypeptide(L)' 'MRIKPVLAALAATLAACAAQAQSDAVRLGVSNDRSGIYSDLGGLGSETAVRMAVEDFGGKVAGKTVEVVGADNQNKADV' A
#
# COMPACT_ATOMS: atom_id res chain seq x y z
N MET A 1 -13.78 11.18 48.01
CA MET A 1 -14.12 10.29 46.87
C MET A 1 -14.00 11.05 45.55
N ARG A 2 -12.86 10.95 44.85
CA ARG A 2 -12.67 11.50 43.48
C ARG A 2 -12.23 10.41 42.48
N ILE A 3 -12.66 9.17 42.69
CA ILE A 3 -12.25 8.03 41.86
C ILE A 3 -12.93 8.05 40.47
N LYS A 4 -14.18 8.53 40.38
CA LYS A 4 -14.93 8.62 39.12
C LYS A 4 -14.26 9.47 38.02
N PRO A 5 -13.78 10.71 38.29
CA PRO A 5 -13.12 11.51 37.26
C PRO A 5 -11.75 10.94 36.84
N VAL A 6 -11.03 10.28 37.76
CA VAL A 6 -9.75 9.63 37.46
C VAL A 6 -9.95 8.43 36.55
N LEU A 7 -10.98 7.62 36.81
CA LEU A 7 -11.34 6.48 35.95
C LEU A 7 -11.76 6.93 34.54
N ALA A 8 -12.54 8.01 34.45
CA ALA A 8 -12.97 8.58 33.17
C ALA A 8 -11.79 9.14 32.36
N ALA A 9 -10.85 9.83 33.02
CA ALA A 9 -9.64 10.34 32.38
C ALA A 9 -8.75 9.21 31.85
N LEU A 10 -8.59 8.12 32.63
CA LEU A 10 -7.80 6.96 32.21
C LEU A 10 -8.40 6.26 30.98
N ALA A 11 -9.72 6.05 30.98
CA ALA A 11 -10.42 5.45 29.84
C ALA A 11 -10.29 6.31 28.56
N ALA A 12 -10.34 7.63 28.68
CA ALA A 12 -10.15 8.54 27.55
C ALA A 12 -8.72 8.47 26.97
N THR A 13 -7.69 8.37 27.82
CA THR A 13 -6.30 8.21 27.36
C THR A 13 -6.05 6.87 26.67
N LEU A 14 -6.71 5.79 27.09
CA LEU A 14 -6.61 4.48 26.44
C LEU A 14 -7.30 4.46 25.06
N ALA A 15 -8.42 5.16 24.90
CA ALA A 15 -9.12 5.27 23.62
C ALA A 15 -8.34 6.12 22.59
N ALA A 16 -7.57 7.12 23.05
CA ALA A 16 -6.75 7.97 22.18
C ALA A 16 -5.49 7.26 21.64
N CYS A 17 -5.08 6.13 22.25
CA CYS A 17 -3.93 5.33 21.84
C CYS A 17 -4.31 4.12 20.96
N ALA A 18 -5.44 4.17 20.25
CA ALA A 18 -5.76 3.14 19.27
C ALA A 18 -4.67 3.14 18.18
N ALA A 19 -3.83 2.11 18.17
CA ALA A 19 -2.84 1.92 17.13
C ALA A 19 -3.57 1.78 15.79
N GLN A 20 -3.35 2.71 14.87
CA GLN A 20 -3.82 2.58 13.50
C GLN A 20 -2.97 1.49 12.84
N ALA A 21 -3.55 0.28 12.72
CA ALA A 21 -2.91 -0.78 11.96
C ALA A 21 -2.68 -0.32 10.52
N GLN A 22 -1.49 -0.60 9.99
CA GLN A 22 -1.14 -0.32 8.60
C GLN A 22 -2.15 -1.00 7.67
N SER A 23 -2.59 -0.27 6.65
CA SER A 23 -3.65 -0.61 5.68
C SER A 23 -3.85 -2.10 5.38
N ASP A 24 -5.09 -2.47 5.10
CA ASP A 24 -5.54 -3.84 4.80
C ASP A 24 -4.97 -4.43 3.49
N ALA A 25 -4.14 -3.66 2.80
CA ALA A 25 -3.49 -4.05 1.56
C ALA A 25 -1.96 -3.92 1.61
N VAL A 26 -1.29 -4.84 0.92
CA VAL A 26 0.11 -4.74 0.51
C VAL A 26 0.11 -4.14 -0.88
N ARG A 27 0.74 -2.96 -1.04
CA ARG A 27 0.79 -2.24 -2.32
C ARG A 27 2.12 -2.49 -3.02
N LEU A 28 2.04 -2.94 -4.27
CA LEU A 28 3.18 -3.13 -5.17
C LEU A 28 3.21 -1.99 -6.19
N GLY A 29 4.25 -1.17 -6.13
CA GLY A 29 4.49 -0.10 -7.10
C GLY A 29 5.26 -0.61 -8.32
N VAL A 30 4.74 -0.35 -9.52
CA VAL A 30 5.42 -0.60 -10.79
C VAL A 30 5.81 0.75 -11.41
N SER A 31 7.04 1.18 -11.12
CA SER A 31 7.64 2.39 -11.69
C SER A 31 8.49 2.01 -12.89
N ASN A 32 8.05 2.42 -14.08
CA ASN A 32 8.70 2.10 -15.35
C ASN A 32 8.47 3.22 -16.37
N ASP A 33 9.18 3.14 -17.49
CA ASP A 33 8.95 4.03 -18.63
C ASP A 33 7.70 3.59 -19.38
N ARG A 34 6.69 4.46 -19.47
CA ARG A 34 5.41 4.16 -20.14
C ARG A 34 5.17 4.99 -21.38
N SER A 35 5.94 6.05 -21.58
CA SER A 35 5.73 7.05 -22.62
C SER A 35 6.97 7.36 -23.45
N GLY A 36 8.15 6.94 -22.98
CA GLY A 36 9.44 7.15 -23.61
C GLY A 36 9.92 5.96 -24.44
N ILE A 37 11.22 5.94 -24.68
CA ILE A 37 11.85 5.01 -25.64
C ILE A 37 11.89 3.55 -25.16
N TYR A 38 11.62 3.29 -23.88
CA TYR A 38 11.64 1.95 -23.30
C TYR A 38 10.22 1.41 -23.02
N SER A 39 9.16 2.13 -23.43
CA SER A 39 7.76 1.75 -23.19
C SER A 39 7.44 0.34 -23.68
N ASP A 40 7.98 -0.04 -24.83
CA ASP A 40 7.72 -1.34 -25.46
C ASP A 40 8.51 -2.47 -24.80
N LEU A 41 9.65 -2.15 -24.18
CA LEU A 41 10.50 -3.13 -23.51
C LEU A 41 9.94 -3.50 -22.13
N GLY A 42 9.42 -2.52 -21.39
CA GLY A 42 9.08 -2.72 -19.98
C GLY A 42 7.96 -1.84 -19.43
N GLY A 43 7.17 -1.16 -20.28
CA GLY A 43 6.09 -0.27 -19.86
C GLY A 43 4.84 -1.00 -19.38
N LEU A 44 3.69 -0.71 -19.98
CA LEU A 44 2.40 -1.28 -19.53
C LEU A 44 2.36 -2.81 -19.56
N GLY A 45 3.15 -3.44 -20.42
CA GLY A 45 3.31 -4.90 -20.46
C GLY A 45 3.84 -5.47 -19.14
N SER A 46 4.86 -4.84 -18.55
CA SER A 46 5.42 -5.29 -17.26
C SER A 46 4.45 -5.10 -16.10
N GLU A 47 3.66 -4.03 -16.08
CA GLU A 47 2.61 -3.85 -15.07
C GLU A 47 1.53 -4.94 -15.17
N THR A 48 1.16 -5.30 -16.40
CA THR A 48 0.23 -6.40 -16.67
C THR A 48 0.81 -7.73 -16.20
N ALA A 49 2.09 -7.98 -16.47
CA ALA A 49 2.78 -9.18 -15.97
C ALA A 49 2.79 -9.27 -14.44
N VAL A 50 2.99 -8.14 -13.73
CA VAL A 50 2.90 -8.11 -12.27
C VAL A 50 1.49 -8.41 -11.78
N ARG A 51 0.44 -7.89 -12.43
CA ARG A 51 -0.96 -8.23 -12.08
C ARG A 51 -1.23 -9.73 -12.25
N MET A 52 -0.82 -10.31 -13.38
CA MET A 52 -0.96 -11.75 -13.60
C MET A 52 -0.21 -12.56 -12.54
N ALA A 53 1.01 -12.17 -12.20
CA ALA A 53 1.78 -12.83 -11.15
C ALA A 53 1.10 -12.75 -9.76
N VAL A 54 0.44 -11.62 -9.45
CA VAL A 54 -0.35 -11.46 -8.21
C VAL A 54 -1.58 -12.36 -8.24
N GLU A 55 -2.26 -12.47 -9.37
CA GLU A 55 -3.39 -13.38 -9.57
C GLU A 55 -2.96 -14.84 -9.38
N ASP A 56 -1.87 -15.25 -10.03
CA ASP A 56 -1.28 -16.59 -9.91
C ASP A 56 -0.84 -16.90 -8.47
N PHE A 57 -0.37 -15.90 -7.72
CA PHE A 57 -0.03 -16.01 -6.30
C PHE A 57 -1.26 -16.14 -5.38
N GLY A 58 -2.46 -15.91 -5.90
CA GLY A 58 -3.72 -15.97 -5.14
C GLY A 58 -4.17 -14.64 -4.53
N GLY A 59 -3.57 -13.52 -4.95
CA GLY A 59 -4.04 -12.16 -4.65
C GLY A 59 -3.90 -11.71 -3.19
N LYS A 60 -3.35 -12.52 -2.29
CA LYS A 60 -3.20 -12.21 -0.86
C LYS A 60 -1.87 -12.69 -0.29
N VAL A 61 -1.34 -11.94 0.67
CA VAL A 61 -0.16 -12.32 1.46
C VAL A 61 -0.36 -11.90 2.92
N ALA A 62 -0.06 -12.79 3.87
CA ALA A 62 -0.28 -12.56 5.30
C ALA A 62 -1.71 -12.08 5.65
N GLY A 63 -2.72 -12.59 4.95
CA GLY A 63 -4.13 -12.21 5.13
C GLY A 63 -4.55 -10.87 4.50
N LYS A 64 -3.60 -10.13 3.90
CA LYS A 64 -3.84 -8.84 3.25
C LYS A 64 -3.97 -8.99 1.75
N THR A 65 -4.82 -8.18 1.12
CA THR A 65 -4.94 -8.12 -0.35
C THR A 65 -3.69 -7.49 -0.96
N VAL A 66 -3.25 -7.99 -2.11
CA VAL A 66 -2.16 -7.37 -2.87
C VAL A 66 -2.76 -6.43 -3.92
N GLU A 67 -2.36 -5.16 -3.89
CA GLU A 67 -2.78 -4.13 -4.84
C GLU A 67 -1.59 -3.73 -5.73
N VAL A 68 -1.79 -3.66 -7.04
CA VAL A 68 -0.77 -3.20 -8.00
C VAL A 68 -1.06 -1.76 -8.41
N VAL A 69 -0.08 -0.87 -8.22
CA VAL A 69 -0.16 0.55 -8.58
C VAL A 69 0.93 0.87 -9.60
N GLY A 70 0.54 1.48 -10.71
CA GLY A 70 1.45 1.86 -11.78
C GLY A 70 1.81 3.35 -11.77
N ALA A 71 3.06 3.69 -12.12
CA ALA A 71 3.52 5.06 -12.35
C ALA A 71 4.50 5.14 -13.54
N ASP A 72 4.40 6.21 -14.34
CA ASP A 72 5.36 6.54 -15.39
C ASP A 72 6.52 7.35 -14.81
N ASN A 73 7.73 6.79 -14.83
CA ASN A 73 8.92 7.49 -14.34
C ASN A 73 9.48 8.53 -15.32
N GLN A 74 9.02 8.53 -16.58
CA GLN A 74 9.45 9.47 -17.62
C GLN A 74 10.97 9.50 -17.87
N ASN A 75 11.69 8.44 -17.48
CA ASN A 75 13.16 8.41 -17.42
C ASN A 75 13.79 9.55 -16.61
N LYS A 76 13.10 10.01 -15.56
CA LYS A 76 13.53 11.06 -14.64
C LYS A 76 13.59 10.49 -13.22
N ALA A 77 14.61 10.87 -12.46
CA ALA A 77 14.82 10.35 -11.11
C ALA A 77 13.98 11.07 -10.04
N ASP A 78 13.44 12.24 -10.37
CA ASP A 78 12.69 13.14 -9.50
C ASP A 78 11.16 13.08 -9.71
N VAL A 79 10.70 12.15 -10.55
CA VAL A 79 9.28 11.88 -10.87
C VAL A 79 8.87 10.53 -10.27
#